data_AF-A0A358EMC3-F1
#
_entry.id   AF-A0A358EMC3-F1
#
_cell.length_a   1.000
_cell.length_b   1.000
_cell.length_c   1.000
_cell.angle_alpha   90.00
_cell.angle_beta   90.00
_cell.angle_gamma   90.00
#
_symmetry.space_group_name_H-M   'P 1'
#
loop_
_entity.id
_entity.type
_entity.pdbx_description
1 polymer ?
#
loop_
_entity_poly.entity_id
_entity_poly.type
_entity_poly.pdbx_seq_one_letter_code
_entity_poly.pdbx_strand_id
1 'polypeptide(L)' 'MPKHEFNITRMVEFNETDMAGIVHFSVFFRYMEFAEHAFFRSLGSSIV' A
#
# COMPACT_ATOMS: atom_id res chain seq x y z
N MET A 1 -2.54 10.25 16.06
CA MET A 1 -3.33 9.65 14.98
C MET A 1 -4.73 9.41 15.52
N PRO A 2 -5.80 9.81 14.80
CA PRO A 2 -7.16 9.53 15.22
C PRO A 2 -7.39 8.02 15.31
N LYS A 3 -8.25 7.61 16.22
CA LYS A 3 -8.48 6.22 16.64
C LYS A 3 -9.04 5.30 15.54
N HIS A 4 -9.32 5.85 14.35
CA HIS A 4 -9.97 5.19 13.23
C HIS A 4 -9.13 5.18 11.94
N GLU A 5 -7.88 5.65 12.00
CA GLU A 5 -6.97 5.62 10.86
C GLU A 5 -5.96 4.48 10.98
N PHE A 6 -5.81 3.73 9.89
CA PHE A 6 -4.75 2.73 9.72
C PHE A 6 -3.85 3.16 8.58
N ASN A 7 -2.55 3.28 8.84
CA ASN A 7 -1.58 3.74 7.86
C ASN A 7 -0.41 2.75 7.81
N ILE A 8 0.14 2.56 6.60
CA ILE A 8 1.39 1.85 6.39
C ILE A 8 2.38 2.75 5.65
N THR A 9 3.66 2.56 5.94
CA THR A 9 4.74 3.25 5.24
C THR A 9 5.51 2.23 4.41
N ARG A 10 5.68 2.52 3.11
CA ARG A 10 6.56 1.76 2.22
C ARG A 10 7.48 2.70 1.46
N MET A 11 8.64 2.18 1.13
CA MET A 11 9.53 2.81 0.16
C MET A 11 9.02 2.51 -1.25
N VAL A 12 9.07 3.53 -2.11
CA VAL A 12 8.85 3.35 -3.55
C VAL A 12 10.07 2.63 -4.13
N GLU A 13 9.82 1.55 -4.86
CA GLU A 13 10.85 0.79 -5.56
C GLU A 13 11.01 1.25 -7.01
N PHE A 14 12.21 1.05 -7.58
CA PHE A 14 12.50 1.51 -8.94
C PHE A 14 11.54 0.93 -9.99
N ASN A 15 11.14 -0.35 -9.83
CA ASN A 15 10.19 -1.02 -10.74
C ASN A 15 8.75 -0.50 -10.65
N GLU A 16 8.46 0.40 -9.72
CA GLU A 16 7.15 1.05 -9.53
C GLU A 16 7.05 2.36 -10.31
N THR A 17 8.19 2.85 -10.82
CA THR A 17 8.28 4.10 -11.57
C THR A 17 8.19 3.89 -13.07
N ASP A 18 7.69 4.90 -13.78
CA ASP A 18 7.66 4.94 -15.25
C ASP A 18 8.68 5.93 -15.83
N MET A 19 8.64 6.12 -17.16
CA MET A 19 9.57 7.01 -17.88
C MET A 19 9.38 8.50 -17.53
N ALA A 20 8.30 8.90 -16.85
CA ALA A 20 8.14 10.24 -16.32
C ALA A 20 8.87 10.44 -14.98
N GLY A 21 9.47 9.39 -14.40
CA GLY A 21 10.23 9.46 -13.17
C GLY A 21 9.36 9.53 -11.90
N ILE A 22 8.09 9.16 -12.03
CA ILE A 22 7.13 9.08 -10.93
C ILE A 22 6.52 7.67 -10.85
N VAL A 23 5.80 7.38 -9.77
CA VAL A 23 5.06 6.12 -9.63
C VAL A 23 4.03 6.01 -10.75
N HIS A 24 4.08 4.91 -11.50
CA HIS A 24 3.08 4.64 -12.54
C HIS A 24 1.69 4.50 -11.91
N PHE A 25 0.67 5.13 -12.48
CA PHE A 25 -0.64 5.26 -11.84
C PHE A 25 -1.28 3.92 -11.42
N SER A 26 -1.04 2.84 -12.17
CA SER A 26 -1.58 1.52 -11.84
C SER A 26 -0.98 0.91 -10.57
N VAL A 27 0.22 1.33 -10.17
CA VAL A 27 0.89 0.79 -8.98
C VAL A 27 0.19 1.24 -7.70
N PHE A 28 -0.53 2.37 -7.72
CA PHE A 28 -1.33 2.79 -6.57
C PHE A 28 -2.39 1.75 -6.17
N PHE A 29 -2.94 0.96 -7.11
CA PHE A 29 -3.85 -0.14 -6.76
C PHE A 29 -3.16 -1.24 -5.94
N ARG A 30 -1.90 -1.53 -6.25
CA ARG A 30 -1.09 -2.45 -5.46
C ARG A 30 -0.79 -1.90 -4.07
N TYR A 31 -0.60 -0.59 -3.92
CA TYR A 31 -0.42 0.04 -2.61
C TYR A 31 -1.69 -0.04 -1.76
N MET A 32 -2.87 0.13 -2.39
CA MET A 32 -4.15 -0.04 -1.71
C MET A 32 -4.32 -1.49 -1.22
N GLU A 33 -4.03 -2.49 -2.05
CA GLU A 33 -4.06 -3.90 -1.68
C GLU A 33 -3.08 -4.21 -0.52
N PHE A 34 -1.86 -3.68 -0.55
CA PHE A 34 -0.93 -3.83 0.57
C PHE A 34 -1.47 -3.23 1.87
N ALA A 35 -2.10 -2.06 1.81
CA ALA A 35 -2.71 -1.41 2.98
C ALA A 35 -3.88 -2.24 3.52
N GLU A 36 -4.73 -2.78 2.64
CA GLU A 36 -5.83 -3.66 2.99
C GLU A 36 -5.32 -4.94 3.68
N HIS A 37 -4.39 -5.65 3.05
CA HIS A 37 -3.80 -6.87 3.63
C HIS A 37 -3.12 -6.58 4.98
N ALA A 38 -2.43 -5.46 5.11
CA ALA A 38 -1.81 -5.06 6.38
C ALA A 38 -2.87 -4.73 7.46
N PHE A 39 -3.97 -4.11 7.07
CA PHE A 39 -5.08 -3.81 7.96
C PHE A 39 -5.72 -5.10 8.49
N PHE A 40 -6.09 -6.05 7.62
CA PHE A 40 -6.68 -7.32 8.06
C PHE A 40 -5.72 -8.13 8.94
N ARG A 41 -4.42 -8.15 8.62
CA ARG A 41 -3.40 -8.76 9.50
C ARG A 41 -3.35 -8.10 10.87
N SER A 42 -3.51 -6.78 10.95
CA SER A 42 -3.55 -6.07 12.24
C SER A 42 -4.75 -6.47 13.11
N LEU A 43 -5.83 -6.98 12.49
CA LEU A 43 -7.02 -7.52 13.16
C LEU A 43 -6.91 -9.04 13.45
N GLY A 44 -5.76 -9.66 13.19
CA GLY A 44 -5.57 -11.11 13.35
C GLY A 44 -6.26 -11.96 12.27
N SER A 45 -6.67 -11.33 11.16
CA SER A 45 -7.27 -12.01 10.00
C SER A 45 -6.31 -11.98 8.81
N SER A 46 -6.58 -12.80 7.79
CA SER A 46 -5.83 -12.76 6.52
C SER A 46 -6.78 -12.96 5.35
N ILE A 47 -6.49 -12.26 4.25
CA ILE A 47 -7.15 -12.45 2.96
C ILE A 47 -6.14 -13.11 2.02
N VAL A 48 -6.59 -14.07 1.21
CA VAL A 48 -5.81 -14.82 0.21
C VAL A 48 -6.18 -14.32 -1.17
#